data_AF-A0A5B0QBT2-F1
#
_entry.id   AF-A0A5B0QBT2-F1
#
_cell.length_a   1.000
_cell.length_b   1.000
_cell.length_c   1.000
_cell.angle_alpha   90.00
_cell.angle_beta   90.00
_cell.angle_gamma   90.00
#
_symmetry.space_group_name_H-M   'P 1'
#
loop_
_entity.id
_entity.type
_entity.pdbx_description
1 polymer ?
#
loop_
_entity_poly.entity_id
_entity_poly.type
_entity_poly.pdbx_seq_one_letter_code
_entity_poly.pdbx_strand_id
1 'polypeptide(L)'
;MSFHGLVNLVKSVQAELMNVKATPGSLKGNLLLKQKDRQGGEKDQKTPAPKNSSSWAIITGPTNGIGKEFAIELSKAGFNLFLIGRNPNKLTSLQDELMKVNPTIEVEIETIDLSDNNPGGRAAPTSILINNAGLSHSEPIEFQMNDLDQDINSLLNVNVFSVLYLTKLVLPFMLPYKKV
;
A
#
# COMPACT_ATOMS: atom_id res chain seq x y z
N MET A 1 -8.82 -18.68 3.73
CA MET A 1 -8.86 -17.99 5.05
C MET A 1 -10.31 -17.63 5.32
N SER A 2 -10.87 -17.97 6.49
CA SER A 2 -12.27 -17.61 6.82
C SER A 2 -12.37 -16.14 7.20
N PHE A 3 -13.54 -15.52 6.99
CA PHE A 3 -13.82 -14.12 7.38
C PHE A 3 -13.43 -13.83 8.85
N HIS A 4 -13.65 -14.80 9.73
CA HIS A 4 -13.28 -14.72 11.14
C HIS A 4 -11.76 -14.66 11.38
N GLY A 5 -10.97 -15.35 10.55
CA GLY A 5 -9.50 -15.31 10.61
C GLY A 5 -8.93 -13.95 10.20
N LEU A 6 -9.56 -13.30 9.21
CA LEU A 6 -9.15 -11.96 8.75
C LEU A 6 -9.41 -10.90 9.82
N VAL A 7 -10.60 -10.92 10.45
CA VAL A 7 -10.96 -10.00 11.53
C VAL A 7 -9.97 -10.13 12.71
N ASN A 8 -9.57 -11.35 13.05
CA ASN A 8 -8.60 -11.57 14.13
C ASN A 8 -7.20 -11.09 13.75
N LEU A 9 -6.77 -11.25 12.49
CA LEU A 9 -5.51 -10.71 12.00
C LEU A 9 -5.48 -9.18 12.07
N VAL A 10 -6.54 -8.50 11.59
CA VAL A 10 -6.63 -7.03 11.64
C VAL A 10 -6.63 -6.52 13.08
N LYS A 11 -7.41 -7.15 13.97
CA LYS A 11 -7.41 -6.81 15.40
C LYS A 11 -6.04 -7.04 16.05
N SER A 12 -5.33 -8.11 15.67
CA SER A 12 -3.98 -8.41 16.16
C SER A 12 -2.98 -7.33 15.71
N VAL A 13 -3.00 -6.97 14.42
CA VAL A 13 -2.16 -5.90 13.86
C VAL A 13 -2.47 -4.57 14.55
N GLN A 14 -3.75 -4.25 14.75
CA GLN A 14 -4.17 -3.02 15.44
C GLN A 14 -3.72 -3.01 16.90
N ALA A 15 -3.84 -4.13 17.62
CA ALA A 15 -3.38 -4.26 18.99
C ALA A 15 -1.86 -4.14 19.10
N GLU A 16 -1.11 -4.70 18.15
CA GLU A 16 0.35 -4.59 18.10
C GLU A 16 0.79 -3.14 17.82
N LEU A 17 0.15 -2.46 16.85
CA LEU A 17 0.38 -1.04 16.57
C LEU A 17 0.02 -0.13 17.76
N MET A 18 -1.03 -0.45 18.52
CA MET A 18 -1.42 0.30 19.72
C MET A 18 -0.53 0.01 20.94
N ASN A 19 0.10 -1.17 21.01
CA ASN A 19 1.02 -1.56 22.08
C ASN A 19 2.45 -1.09 21.86
N VAL A 20 2.84 -0.72 20.64
CA VAL A 20 4.07 0.05 20.39
C VAL A 20 3.87 1.44 21.00
N LYS A 21 4.24 1.60 22.28
CA LYS A 21 4.36 2.91 22.93
C LYS A 21 5.36 3.74 22.14
N ALA A 22 4.89 4.54 21.20
CA ALA A 22 5.64 5.68 20.70
C ALA A 22 5.82 6.63 21.90
N THR A 23 6.99 6.59 22.53
CA THR A 23 7.36 7.56 23.57
C THR A 23 7.13 8.98 23.02
N PRO A 24 6.27 9.80 23.65
CA PRO A 24 6.03 11.17 23.20
C PRO A 24 7.29 12.00 23.46
N GLY A 25 8.22 12.05 22.49
CA GLY A 25 9.45 12.81 22.69
C GLY A 25 10.56 12.74 21.64
N SER A 26 10.59 11.77 20.72
CA SER A 26 11.81 11.56 19.91
C SER A 26 11.77 12.00 18.44
N LEU A 27 10.64 12.43 17.88
CA LEU A 27 10.56 12.73 16.45
C LEU A 27 10.70 14.24 16.16
N LYS A 28 11.89 14.79 16.45
CA LYS A 28 12.40 16.02 15.84
C LYS A 28 13.60 15.66 14.97
N GLY A 29 13.33 15.20 13.75
CA GLY A 29 14.37 14.90 12.76
C GLY A 29 13.75 14.89 11.37
N ASN A 30 14.10 15.87 10.54
CA ASN A 30 13.59 16.01 9.17
C ASN A 30 14.36 15.06 8.24
N LEU A 31 13.66 14.32 7.37
CA LEU A 31 14.28 13.61 6.25
C LEU A 31 14.02 14.39 4.95
N LEU A 32 15.10 14.78 4.27
CA LEU A 32 15.08 15.31 2.91
C LEU A 32 15.01 14.12 1.94
N LEU A 33 13.88 13.91 1.27
CA LEU A 33 13.80 13.02 0.11
C LEU A 33 13.87 13.88 -1.16
N LYS A 34 14.97 13.77 -1.90
CA LYS A 34 15.15 14.47 -3.18
C LYS A 34 14.43 13.70 -4.28
N GLN A 35 13.39 14.28 -4.85
CA GLN A 35 12.89 13.89 -6.18
C GLN A 35 13.46 14.86 -7.22
N LYS A 36 13.97 14.33 -8.34
CA LYS A 36 14.43 15.12 -9.48
C LYS A 36 13.27 15.37 -10.45
N ASP A 37 12.84 16.61 -10.54
CA ASP A 37 11.96 17.11 -11.59
C ASP A 37 12.76 17.55 -12.83
N ARG A 38 12.10 17.50 -14.00
CA ARG A 38 12.69 17.64 -15.36
C ARG A 38 13.28 19.03 -15.67
N GLN A 39 13.38 19.94 -14.69
CA GLN A 39 13.98 21.27 -14.84
C GLN A 39 14.97 21.63 -13.72
N GLY A 40 15.48 20.66 -12.95
CA GLY A 40 16.69 20.84 -12.14
C GLY A 40 16.61 21.87 -11.00
N GLY A 41 15.41 22.29 -10.59
CA GLY A 41 15.21 23.20 -9.46
C GLY A 41 14.95 22.46 -8.16
N GLU A 42 15.86 22.57 -7.19
CA GLU A 42 15.74 21.97 -5.86
C GLU A 42 14.74 22.78 -5.01
N LYS A 43 13.57 22.24 -4.71
CA LYS A 43 12.62 22.83 -3.75
C LYS A 43 12.31 21.87 -2.62
N ASP A 44 12.74 22.24 -1.42
CA ASP A 44 12.45 21.55 -0.18
C ASP A 44 10.94 21.57 0.12
N GLN A 45 10.24 20.48 -0.17
CA GLN A 45 8.90 20.28 0.37
C GLN A 45 9.01 19.56 1.72
N LYS A 46 8.78 20.32 2.80
CA LYS A 46 8.70 19.80 4.18
C LYS A 46 7.50 18.86 4.29
N THR A 47 7.73 17.56 4.45
CA THR A 47 6.69 16.63 4.94
C THR A 47 6.83 16.44 6.44
N PRO A 48 5.82 16.84 7.25
CA PRO A 48 5.88 16.64 8.69
C PRO A 48 5.78 15.14 9.03
N ALA A 49 6.59 14.69 9.99
CA ALA A 49 6.44 13.36 10.59
C ALA A 49 5.06 13.23 11.26
N PRO A 50 4.34 12.08 11.14
CA PRO A 50 3.00 11.96 11.69
C PRO A 50 3.04 12.02 13.22
N LYS A 51 2.45 13.08 13.78
CA LYS A 51 2.13 13.20 15.21
C LYS A 51 0.70 12.71 15.40
N ASN A 52 0.52 11.44 15.76
CA ASN A 52 -0.71 10.85 16.30
C ASN A 52 -2.04 11.44 15.78
N SER A 53 -2.38 11.11 14.53
CA SER A 53 -3.69 11.29 13.89
C SER A 53 -3.72 10.33 12.68
N SER A 54 -4.69 9.41 12.62
CA SER A 54 -4.98 8.45 11.53
C SER A 54 -3.79 7.97 10.70
N SER A 55 -3.20 6.82 11.07
CA SER A 55 -2.11 6.25 10.29
C SER A 55 -2.63 5.73 8.94
N TRP A 56 -1.82 5.84 7.89
CA TRP A 56 -2.18 5.36 6.55
C TRP A 56 -1.83 3.89 6.37
N ALA A 57 -2.68 3.19 5.61
CA ALA A 57 -2.44 1.85 5.10
C ALA A 57 -2.48 1.85 3.57
N ILE A 58 -1.47 1.24 2.95
CA ILE A 58 -1.45 0.98 1.51
C ILE A 58 -1.96 -0.43 1.25
N ILE A 59 -2.87 -0.60 0.29
CA ILE A 59 -3.41 -1.90 -0.11
C ILE A 59 -3.31 -2.04 -1.63
N THR A 60 -2.62 -3.09 -2.10
CA THR A 60 -2.60 -3.45 -3.52
C THR A 60 -3.68 -4.46 -3.86
N GLY A 61 -4.29 -4.31 -5.03
CA GLY A 61 -5.41 -5.15 -5.46
C GLY A 61 -6.64 -5.09 -4.53
N PRO A 62 -7.09 -3.91 -4.06
CA PRO A 62 -8.12 -3.81 -3.02
C PRO A 62 -9.55 -4.05 -3.55
N THR A 63 -9.75 -4.19 -4.86
CA THR A 63 -11.09 -4.11 -5.46
C THR A 63 -11.86 -5.43 -5.45
N ASN A 64 -11.27 -6.52 -4.94
CA ASN A 64 -11.95 -7.81 -4.85
C ASN A 64 -11.36 -8.68 -3.72
N GLY A 65 -12.10 -9.73 -3.33
CA GLY A 65 -11.64 -10.77 -2.43
C GLY A 65 -11.04 -10.23 -1.13
N ILE A 66 -9.89 -10.79 -0.73
CA ILE A 66 -9.23 -10.48 0.55
C ILE A 66 -8.80 -9.00 0.63
N GLY A 67 -8.33 -8.41 -0.46
CA GLY A 67 -7.94 -7.00 -0.50
C GLY A 67 -9.10 -6.05 -0.17
N LYS A 68 -10.31 -6.36 -0.66
CA LYS A 68 -11.51 -5.58 -0.35
C LYS A 68 -11.86 -5.66 1.14
N GLU A 69 -11.81 -6.86 1.70
CA GLU A 69 -12.11 -7.06 3.12
C GLU A 69 -11.09 -6.37 4.02
N PHE A 70 -9.79 -6.38 3.66
CA PHE A 70 -8.79 -5.58 4.36
C PHE A 70 -9.11 -4.08 4.32
N ALA A 71 -9.51 -3.55 3.18
CA ALA A 71 -9.88 -2.14 3.06
C ALA A 71 -11.08 -1.79 3.96
N ILE A 72 -12.10 -2.66 4.00
CA ILE A 72 -13.27 -2.47 4.85
C ILE A 72 -12.91 -2.54 6.33
N GLU A 73 -12.12 -3.53 6.75
CA GLU A 73 -11.78 -3.67 8.18
C GLU A 73 -10.81 -2.57 8.65
N LEU A 74 -9.86 -2.15 7.82
CA LEU A 74 -8.96 -1.04 8.15
C LEU A 74 -9.69 0.31 8.17
N SER A 75 -10.70 0.52 7.31
CA SER A 75 -11.54 1.74 7.37
C SER A 75 -12.36 1.81 8.66
N LYS A 76 -12.96 0.69 9.10
CA LYS A 76 -13.64 0.58 10.39
C LYS A 76 -12.70 0.83 11.58
N ALA A 77 -11.45 0.41 11.45
CA ALA A 77 -10.41 0.64 12.45
C ALA A 77 -9.86 2.08 12.46
N GLY A 78 -10.29 2.94 11.53
CA GLY A 78 -9.92 4.36 11.49
C GLY A 78 -8.61 4.67 10.78
N PHE A 79 -8.12 3.76 9.94
CA PHE A 79 -6.95 4.02 9.08
C PHE A 79 -7.36 4.79 7.84
N ASN A 80 -6.54 5.76 7.45
CA ASN A 80 -6.59 6.33 6.10
C ASN A 80 -6.06 5.30 5.10
N LEU A 81 -6.57 5.30 3.88
CA LEU A 81 -6.31 4.24 2.92
C LEU A 81 -5.75 4.78 1.61
N PHE A 82 -4.64 4.21 1.17
CA PHE A 82 -4.12 4.33 -0.19
C PHE A 82 -4.42 3.04 -0.95
N LEU A 83 -5.28 3.14 -1.96
CA LEU A 83 -5.76 2.01 -2.74
C LEU A 83 -5.04 1.94 -4.09
N ILE A 84 -4.25 0.90 -4.31
CA ILE A 84 -3.47 0.73 -5.54
C ILE A 84 -4.06 -0.39 -6.38
N GLY A 85 -4.43 -0.09 -7.63
CA GLY A 85 -4.94 -1.08 -8.55
C GLY A 85 -5.05 -0.59 -9.98
N ARG A 86 -5.54 -1.45 -10.87
CA ARG A 86 -5.51 -1.20 -12.33
C ARG A 86 -6.78 -0.60 -12.90
N ASN A 87 -7.89 -0.81 -12.20
CA ASN A 87 -9.21 -0.41 -12.68
C ASN A 87 -9.70 0.82 -11.90
N PRO A 88 -9.62 2.04 -12.49
CA PRO A 88 -9.99 3.26 -11.79
C PRO A 88 -11.45 3.26 -11.35
N ASN A 89 -12.37 2.75 -12.17
CA ASN A 89 -13.80 2.72 -11.85
C ASN A 89 -14.09 1.85 -10.62
N LYS A 90 -13.44 0.69 -10.52
CA LYS A 90 -13.56 -0.18 -9.33
C LYS A 90 -12.91 0.45 -8.10
N LEU A 91 -11.80 1.17 -8.25
CA LEU A 91 -11.16 1.88 -7.16
C LEU A 91 -12.04 3.02 -6.62
N THR A 92 -12.60 3.85 -7.50
CA THR A 92 -13.53 4.93 -7.11
C THR A 92 -14.79 4.36 -6.44
N SER A 93 -15.35 3.29 -6.99
CA SER A 93 -16.53 2.63 -6.37
C SER A 93 -16.23 2.14 -4.95
N LEU A 94 -15.04 1.57 -4.73
CA LEU A 94 -14.61 1.12 -3.41
C LEU A 94 -14.31 2.31 -2.49
N GLN A 95 -13.69 3.37 -2.99
CA GLN A 95 -13.44 4.61 -2.24
C GLN A 95 -14.76 5.16 -1.67
N ASP A 96 -15.79 5.28 -2.51
CA ASP A 96 -17.12 5.74 -2.10
C ASP A 96 -17.78 4.82 -1.05
N GLU A 97 -17.60 3.50 -1.20
CA GLU A 97 -18.06 2.52 -0.21
C GLU A 97 -17.38 2.70 1.15
N LEU A 98 -16.07 2.88 1.15
CA LEU A 98 -15.26 3.03 2.38
C LEU A 98 -15.56 4.35 3.10
N MET A 99 -15.75 5.45 2.36
CA MET A 99 -16.14 6.73 2.95
C MET A 99 -17.55 6.69 3.57
N LYS A 100 -18.44 5.81 3.08
CA LYS A 100 -19.74 5.55 3.74
C LYS A 100 -19.59 4.71 5.00
N VAL A 101 -18.65 3.76 5.02
CA VAL A 101 -18.36 2.93 6.19
C VAL A 101 -17.78 3.78 7.32
N ASN A 102 -16.85 4.68 7.00
CA ASN A 102 -16.27 5.60 7.96
C ASN A 102 -16.03 6.98 7.31
N PRO A 103 -16.89 7.98 7.56
CA PRO A 103 -16.73 9.32 6.97
C PRO A 103 -15.54 10.14 7.49
N THR A 104 -14.82 9.66 8.50
CA THR A 104 -13.73 10.39 9.15
C THR A 104 -12.35 10.04 8.61
N ILE A 105 -12.24 9.00 7.77
CA ILE A 105 -10.98 8.61 7.14
C ILE A 105 -10.82 9.30 5.79
N GLU A 106 -9.57 9.45 5.39
CA GLU A 106 -9.19 9.82 4.03
C GLU A 106 -8.93 8.55 3.22
N VAL A 107 -9.41 8.54 1.98
CA VAL A 107 -9.15 7.45 1.03
C VAL A 107 -8.62 8.07 -0.26
N GLU A 108 -7.42 7.67 -0.66
CA GLU A 108 -6.79 8.04 -1.92
C GLU A 108 -6.63 6.82 -2.81
N ILE A 109 -6.73 7.02 -4.13
CA ILE A 109 -6.58 5.95 -5.13
C ILE A 109 -5.40 6.23 -6.04
N GLU A 110 -4.67 5.19 -6.42
CA GLU A 110 -3.60 5.26 -7.40
C GLU A 110 -3.82 4.17 -8.46
N THR A 111 -3.96 4.60 -9.72
CA THR A 111 -4.14 3.67 -10.83
C THR A 111 -2.78 3.26 -11.36
N ILE A 112 -2.35 2.05 -11.01
CA ILE A 112 -1.04 1.49 -11.37
C ILE A 112 -1.23 0.06 -11.88
N ASP A 113 -0.60 -0.26 -13.00
CA ASP A 113 -0.39 -1.64 -13.42
C ASP A 113 0.90 -2.22 -12.86
N LEU A 114 0.75 -3.11 -11.88
CA LEU A 114 1.88 -3.77 -11.24
C LEU A 114 2.54 -4.84 -12.13
N SER A 115 1.99 -5.16 -13.30
CA SER A 115 2.69 -5.98 -14.29
C SER A 115 3.74 -5.21 -15.08
N ASP A 116 3.79 -3.88 -14.97
CA ASP A 116 4.81 -3.07 -15.62
C ASP A 116 6.16 -3.25 -14.93
N ASN A 117 7.25 -3.26 -15.71
CA ASN A 117 8.62 -3.41 -15.18
C ASN A 117 9.04 -2.28 -14.22
N ASN A 118 8.37 -1.12 -14.31
CA ASN A 118 8.56 -0.01 -13.41
C ASN A 118 7.21 0.64 -13.14
N PRO A 119 6.38 0.02 -12.28
CA PRO A 119 4.99 0.41 -12.11
C PRO A 119 4.84 1.79 -11.44
N GLY A 120 5.94 2.40 -10.99
CA GLY A 120 5.90 3.59 -10.17
C GLY A 120 5.35 3.28 -8.79
N GLY A 121 4.69 4.26 -8.17
CA GLY A 121 4.12 4.15 -6.83
C GLY A 121 4.52 5.31 -5.95
N ARG A 122 3.63 5.68 -5.03
CA ARG A 122 3.84 6.78 -4.11
C ARG A 122 4.60 6.36 -2.86
N ALA A 123 5.72 7.05 -2.60
CA ALA A 123 6.33 7.07 -1.29
C ALA A 123 5.48 7.96 -0.37
N ALA A 124 4.66 7.35 0.49
CA ALA A 124 3.81 8.04 1.44
C ALA A 124 4.09 7.57 2.88
N PRO A 125 3.91 8.43 3.90
CA PRO A 125 3.91 7.99 5.29
C PRO A 125 2.96 6.81 5.47
N THR A 126 3.49 5.62 5.75
CA THR A 126 2.71 4.37 5.76
C THR A 126 3.02 3.58 7.02
N SER A 127 1.97 3.14 7.70
CA SER A 127 2.06 2.27 8.89
C SER A 127 1.79 0.80 8.59
N ILE A 128 0.98 0.54 7.55
CA ILE A 128 0.60 -0.81 7.12
C ILE A 128 0.74 -0.89 5.60
N LEU A 129 1.40 -1.94 5.10
CA LEU A 129 1.42 -2.28 3.69
C LEU A 129 0.81 -3.68 3.52
N ILE A 130 -0.26 -3.76 2.73
CA ILE A 130 -0.90 -5.00 2.33
C ILE A 130 -0.55 -5.27 0.87
N ASN A 131 0.50 -6.06 0.65
CA ASN A 131 0.89 -6.58 -0.66
C ASN A 131 -0.06 -7.72 -1.05
N ASN A 132 -1.25 -7.39 -1.55
CA ASN A 132 -2.32 -8.35 -1.85
C ASN A 132 -2.59 -8.55 -3.34
N ALA A 133 -2.19 -7.62 -4.22
CA ALA A 133 -2.33 -7.83 -5.66
C ALA A 133 -1.64 -9.14 -6.08
N GLY A 134 -2.33 -9.92 -6.91
CA GLY A 134 -1.86 -11.20 -7.38
C GLY A 134 -2.32 -11.48 -8.81
N LEU A 135 -1.49 -12.17 -9.56
CA LEU A 135 -1.80 -12.68 -10.89
C LEU A 135 -1.53 -14.19 -10.91
N SER A 136 -2.39 -14.96 -11.56
CA SER A 136 -2.22 -16.40 -11.76
C SER A 136 -2.94 -16.82 -13.03
N HIS A 137 -2.51 -17.93 -13.62
CA HIS A 137 -3.24 -18.58 -14.70
C HIS A 137 -4.17 -19.64 -14.10
N SER A 138 -5.42 -19.68 -14.57
CA SER A 138 -6.40 -20.68 -14.15
C SER A 138 -6.20 -22.03 -14.83
N GLU A 139 -5.51 -22.05 -15.96
CA GLU A 139 -5.28 -23.23 -16.79
C GLU A 139 -3.77 -23.47 -17.02
N PRO A 140 -3.37 -24.71 -17.34
CA PRO A 140 -2.00 -25.01 -17.76
C PRO A 140 -1.58 -24.17 -18.97
N ILE A 141 -0.37 -23.63 -18.93
CA ILE A 141 0.20 -22.86 -20.04
C ILE A 141 1.09 -23.78 -20.88
N GLU A 142 0.93 -23.74 -22.19
CA GLU A 142 1.84 -24.44 -23.10
C GLU A 142 3.13 -23.64 -23.29
N PHE A 143 4.28 -24.28 -23.10
CA PHE A 143 5.59 -23.63 -23.22
C PHE A 143 5.95 -23.17 -24.64
N GLN A 144 5.12 -23.49 -25.64
CA GLN A 144 5.35 -23.13 -27.05
C GLN A 144 4.53 -21.90 -27.49
N MET A 145 3.80 -21.25 -26.57
CA MET A 145 3.01 -20.07 -26.89
C MET A 145 3.89 -18.84 -27.17
N ASN A 146 3.45 -18.01 -28.13
CA ASN A 146 4.21 -16.84 -28.58
C ASN A 146 4.30 -15.72 -27.54
N ASP A 147 3.43 -15.70 -26.54
CA ASP A 147 3.30 -14.69 -25.48
C ASP A 147 3.84 -15.15 -24.11
N LEU A 148 4.44 -16.35 -24.04
CA LEU A 148 4.92 -16.93 -22.78
C LEU A 148 5.86 -16.00 -22.00
N ASP A 149 6.77 -15.31 -22.68
CA ASP A 149 7.69 -14.36 -22.04
C ASP A 149 6.94 -13.19 -21.40
N GLN A 150 5.90 -12.68 -22.06
CA GLN A 150 5.08 -11.59 -21.52
C GLN A 150 4.28 -12.05 -20.30
N ASP A 151 3.75 -13.27 -20.34
CA ASP A 151 3.00 -13.88 -19.23
C ASP A 151 3.90 -14.13 -18.02
N ILE A 152 5.07 -14.74 -18.23
CA ILE A 152 6.08 -14.95 -17.18
C ILE A 152 6.47 -13.61 -16.55
N ASN A 153 6.77 -12.60 -17.38
CA ASN A 153 7.14 -11.28 -16.88
C ASN A 153 6.01 -10.65 -16.07
N SER A 154 4.76 -10.73 -16.56
CA SER A 154 3.60 -10.18 -15.84
C SER A 154 3.39 -10.86 -14.49
N LEU A 155 3.52 -12.20 -14.45
CA LEU A 155 3.39 -13.00 -13.23
C LEU A 155 4.46 -12.63 -12.19
N LEU A 156 5.72 -12.54 -12.62
CA LEU A 156 6.83 -12.16 -11.76
C LEU A 156 6.73 -10.69 -11.30
N ASN A 157 6.34 -9.79 -12.20
CA ASN A 157 6.17 -8.38 -11.87
C ASN A 157 5.11 -8.17 -10.80
N VAL A 158 3.92 -8.74 -10.97
CA VAL A 158 2.83 -8.59 -9.99
C VAL A 158 3.18 -9.28 -8.68
N ASN A 159 3.60 -10.54 -8.70
CA ASN A 159 3.68 -11.35 -7.48
C ASN A 159 5.02 -11.22 -6.73
N VAL A 160 6.10 -10.80 -7.40
CA VAL A 160 7.46 -10.77 -6.82
C VAL A 160 8.02 -9.35 -6.82
N PHE A 161 8.19 -8.75 -8.00
CA PHE A 161 8.91 -7.48 -8.08
C PHE A 161 8.12 -6.32 -7.46
N SER A 162 6.81 -6.26 -7.65
CA SER A 162 5.97 -5.22 -7.05
C SER A 162 6.01 -5.26 -5.53
N VAL A 163 6.02 -6.45 -4.94
CA VAL A 163 6.12 -6.67 -3.49
C VAL A 163 7.43 -6.09 -2.97
N LEU A 164 8.55 -6.47 -3.59
CA LEU A 164 9.87 -5.97 -3.19
C LEU A 164 10.00 -4.46 -3.39
N TYR A 165 9.50 -3.94 -4.51
CA TYR A 165 9.58 -2.52 -4.85
C TYR A 165 8.78 -1.66 -3.88
N LEU A 166 7.50 -2.00 -3.66
CA LEU A 166 6.63 -1.24 -2.76
C LEU A 166 7.11 -1.34 -1.31
N THR A 167 7.55 -2.53 -0.86
CA THR A 167 8.15 -2.67 0.47
C THR A 167 9.39 -1.77 0.61
N LYS A 168 10.30 -1.77 -0.37
CA LYS A 168 11.47 -0.87 -0.37
C LYS A 168 11.06 0.60 -0.35
N LEU A 169 10.03 0.97 -1.10
CA LEU A 169 9.52 2.34 -1.21
C LEU A 169 8.99 2.88 0.11
N VAL A 170 8.25 2.05 0.87
CA VAL A 170 7.62 2.46 2.13
C VAL A 170 8.52 2.25 3.36
N LEU A 171 9.58 1.46 3.23
CA LEU A 171 10.48 1.08 4.33
C LEU A 171 11.00 2.29 5.15
N PRO A 172 11.36 3.44 4.55
CA PRO A 172 11.82 4.62 5.30
C PRO A 172 10.77 5.18 6.27
N PHE A 173 9.47 4.92 6.03
CA PHE A 173 8.38 5.36 6.89
C PHE A 173 8.02 4.34 7.98
N MET A 174 8.39 3.06 7.78
CA MET A 174 8.06 1.97 8.69
C MET A 174 9.17 1.65 9.68
N LEU A 175 10.43 1.86 9.31
CA LEU A 175 11.54 1.57 10.20
C LEU A 175 11.68 2.67 11.27
N PRO A 176 11.90 2.28 12.54
CA PRO A 176 12.33 3.24 13.55
C PRO A 176 13.68 3.84 13.14
N TYR A 177 13.83 5.15 13.25
CA TYR A 177 15.10 5.83 13.05
C TYR A 177 16.20 5.17 13.91
N LYS A 178 17.19 4.55 13.27
CA LYS A 178 18.47 4.30 13.94
C LYS A 178 19.20 5.62 14.02
N LYS A 179 19.36 6.16 15.24
CA LYS A 179 20.42 7.13 15.50
C LYS A 179 21.75 6.41 15.24
N VAL A 180 22.43 6.80 14.17
CA VAL A 180 23.85 6.50 13.96
C VAL A 180 24.66 7.56 14.70
#